data_AF-A0A5E6NFW2-F1
#
_entry.id   AF-A0A5E6NFW2-F1
#
_cell.length_a   1.000
_cell.length_b   1.000
_cell.length_c   1.000
_cell.angle_alpha   90.00
_cell.angle_beta   90.00
_cell.angle_gamma   90.00
#
_symmetry.space_group_name_H-M   'P 1'
#
loop_
_entity.id
_entity.type
_entity.pdbx_description
1 polymer ?
#
loop_
_entity_poly.entity_id
_entity_poly.type
_entity_poly.pdbx_seq_one_letter_code
_entity_poly.pdbx_strand_id
1 'polypeptide(L)' 'MKILNYKLDTTNELLTSRIGLITPAHTIQVLDLSKTIDQHFPALGSNCALKASAFINTLRPLHKIGMISKIQFLPNW' A
#
# COMPACT_ATOMS: atom_id res chain seq x y z
N MET A 1 11.15 6.20 -30.98
CA MET A 1 10.97 6.84 -29.65
C MET A 1 12.16 7.77 -29.42
N LYS A 2 11.93 9.09 -29.39
CA LYS A 2 13.01 10.08 -29.20
C LYS A 2 13.11 10.38 -27.71
N ILE A 3 14.07 9.76 -27.03
CA ILE A 3 14.28 9.98 -25.59
C ILE A 3 14.95 11.35 -25.45
N LEU A 4 14.23 12.30 -24.86
CA LEU A 4 14.78 13.63 -24.55
C LEU A 4 15.76 13.47 -23.38
N ASN A 5 17.03 13.80 -23.61
CA ASN A 5 18.06 13.85 -22.57
C ASN A 5 17.80 15.07 -21.68
N TYR A 6 16.95 14.91 -20.66
CA TYR A 6 16.81 15.90 -19.60
C TYR A 6 17.84 15.59 -18.52
N LYS A 7 18.68 16.58 -18.18
CA LYS A 7 19.66 16.49 -17.09
C LYS A 7 19.08 17.25 -15.91
N LEU A 8 18.97 16.60 -14.75
CA LEU A 8 18.62 17.26 -13.50
C LEU A 8 19.92 17.91 -12.99
N ASP A 9 20.03 19.23 -13.12
CA ASP A 9 21.28 19.96 -12.86
C ASP A 9 21.39 20.41 -11.41
N THR A 10 20.27 20.44 -10.66
CA THR A 10 20.26 20.87 -9.25
C THR A 10 19.92 19.74 -8.27
N THR A 11 20.46 19.82 -7.05
CA THR A 11 20.13 18.88 -5.96
C THR A 11 18.64 18.85 -5.65
N ASN A 12 17.95 20.00 -5.73
CA ASN A 12 16.51 20.09 -5.47
C ASN A 12 15.69 19.38 -6.56
N GLU A 13 16.08 19.49 -7.83
CA GLU A 13 15.48 18.74 -8.93
C GLU A 13 15.69 17.24 -8.78
N LEU A 14 16.89 16.80 -8.36
CA LEU A 14 17.19 15.40 -8.08
C LEU A 14 16.35 14.85 -6.93
N LEU A 15 16.25 15.58 -5.82
CA LEU A 15 15.43 15.19 -4.66
C LEU A 15 13.95 15.12 -5.02
N THR A 16 13.46 16.10 -5.79
CA THR A 16 12.07 16.13 -6.26
C THR A 16 11.78 14.97 -7.20
N SER A 17 12.69 14.69 -8.15
CA SER A 17 12.58 13.53 -9.04
C SER A 17 12.63 12.21 -8.29
N ARG A 18 13.46 12.09 -7.25
CA ARG A 18 13.54 10.90 -6.40
C ARG A 18 12.26 10.71 -5.59
N ILE A 19 11.72 11.76 -4.99
CA ILE A 19 10.43 11.71 -4.27
C ILE A 19 9.29 11.33 -5.23
N GLY A 20 9.29 11.95 -6.41
CA GLY A 20 8.36 11.66 -7.50
C GLY A 20 8.45 10.22 -8.01
N LEU A 21 9.59 9.54 -7.85
CA LEU A 21 9.78 8.14 -8.23
C LEU A 21 9.49 7.15 -7.09
N ILE A 22 9.84 7.49 -5.85
CA ILE A 22 9.60 6.66 -4.67
C ILE A 22 8.10 6.51 -4.41
N THR A 23 7.31 7.56 -4.66
CA THR A 23 5.87 7.55 -4.39
C THR A 23 5.12 6.52 -5.27
N PRO A 24 5.29 6.51 -6.60
CA PRO A 24 4.78 5.45 -7.46
C PRO A 24 5.33 4.06 -7.11
N ALA A 25 6.64 3.94 -6.85
CA ALA A 25 7.26 2.64 -6.52
C ALA A 25 6.65 2.03 -5.25
N HIS A 26 6.48 2.83 -4.20
CA HIS A 26 5.82 2.41 -2.97
C HIS A 26 4.34 2.04 -3.23
N THR A 27 3.64 2.79 -4.08
CA THR A 27 2.24 2.49 -4.43
C THR A 27 2.13 1.14 -5.15
N ILE A 28 3.02 0.86 -6.11
CA ILE A 28 3.08 -0.42 -6.82
C ILE A 28 3.33 -1.57 -5.84
N GLN A 29 4.27 -1.41 -4.90
CA GLN A 29 4.53 -2.42 -3.87
C GLN A 29 3.31 -2.68 -2.97
N VAL A 30 2.59 -1.63 -2.57
CA VAL A 30 1.37 -1.77 -1.76
C VAL A 30 0.26 -2.51 -2.54
N LEU A 31 0.12 -2.25 -3.84
CA LEU A 31 -0.85 -2.94 -4.69
C LEU A 31 -0.50 -4.41 -4.86
N ASP A 32 0.77 -4.73 -5.12
CA ASP A 32 1.24 -6.11 -5.28
C ASP A 32 1.10 -6.92 -3.97
N LEU A 33 1.43 -6.29 -2.84
CA LEU A 33 1.19 -6.87 -1.53
C LEU A 33 -0.30 -7.10 -1.26
N SER A 34 -1.16 -6.13 -1.61
CA SER A 34 -2.61 -6.27 -1.45
C SER A 34 -3.14 -7.44 -2.27
N LYS A 35 -2.66 -7.61 -3.50
CA LYS A 35 -3.01 -8.73 -4.37
C LYS A 35 -2.56 -10.07 -3.77
N THR A 36 -1.34 -10.13 -3.25
CA THR A 36 -0.79 -11.34 -2.62
C THR A 36 -1.60 -11.74 -1.38
N ILE A 37 -1.98 -10.77 -0.54
CA ILE A 37 -2.81 -11.00 0.64
C ILE A 37 -4.19 -11.54 0.23
N ASP A 38 -4.84 -10.91 -0.75
CA ASP A 38 -6.18 -11.33 -1.18
C ASP A 38 -6.18 -12.70 -1.89
N GLN A 39 -5.05 -13.11 -2.50
CA GLN A 39 -4.88 -14.45 -3.03
C GLN A 39 -4.76 -15.51 -1.93
N HIS A 40 -4.02 -15.21 -0.86
CA HIS A 40 -3.86 -16.12 0.26
C HIS A 40 -5.09 -16.17 1.17
N PHE A 41 -5.81 -15.05 1.28
CA PHE A 41 -7.01 -14.88 2.08
C PHE A 41 -8.17 -14.40 1.20
N PRO A 42 -8.74 -15.31 0.37
CA PRO A 42 -9.85 -14.94 -0.49
C PRO A 42 -11.04 -14.47 0.34
N ALA A 43 -11.72 -13.42 -0.14
CA ALA A 43 -12.95 -12.98 0.49
C ALA A 43 -13.97 -14.12 0.48
N LEU A 44 -14.61 -14.36 1.62
CA LEU A 44 -15.76 -15.24 1.70
C LEU A 44 -16.80 -14.75 0.68
N GLY A 45 -17.46 -15.67 -0.06
CA GLY A 45 -18.36 -15.35 -1.19
C GLY A 45 -19.62 -14.53 -0.85
N SER A 46 -19.65 -13.87 0.31
CA SER A 46 -20.65 -12.90 0.72
C SER A 46 -20.36 -11.53 0.11
N ASN A 47 -21.40 -10.88 -0.36
CA ASN A 47 -21.48 -9.47 -0.74
C ASN A 47 -21.12 -8.48 0.40
N CYS A 48 -21.00 -8.96 1.65
CA CYS A 48 -20.55 -8.16 2.80
C CYS A 48 -19.08 -8.43 3.19
N ALA A 49 -18.40 -9.38 2.54
CA ALA A 49 -17.03 -9.74 2.91
C ALA A 49 -16.03 -8.65 2.47
N LEU A 50 -15.35 -8.05 3.45
CA LEU A 50 -14.20 -7.19 3.19
C LEU A 50 -13.01 -8.03 2.75
N LYS A 51 -12.31 -7.56 1.71
CA LYS A 51 -11.01 -8.12 1.32
C LYS A 51 -10.01 -7.99 2.47
N ALA A 52 -9.20 -9.02 2.70
CA ALA A 52 -8.18 -9.00 3.75
C ALA A 52 -7.18 -7.85 3.57
N SER A 53 -6.84 -7.51 2.32
CA SER A 53 -6.01 -6.34 2.02
C SER A 53 -6.67 -5.01 2.45
N ALA A 54 -7.99 -4.87 2.33
CA ALA A 54 -8.71 -3.67 2.75
C ALA A 54 -8.60 -3.47 4.26
N PHE A 55 -8.75 -4.54 5.04
CA PHE A 55 -8.59 -4.52 6.49
C PHE A 55 -7.16 -4.15 6.93
N ILE A 56 -6.14 -4.78 6.33
CA ILE A 56 -4.73 -4.48 6.64
C ILE A 56 -4.36 -3.05 6.23
N ASN A 57 -4.85 -2.58 5.09
CA ASN A 57 -4.64 -1.20 4.65
C ASN A 57 -5.29 -0.18 5.60
N THR A 58 -6.43 -0.50 6.24
CA THR A 58 -7.03 0.32 7.30
C THR A 58 -6.28 0.26 8.64
N LEU A 59 -5.55 -0.82 8.92
CA LEU A 59 -4.72 -0.93 10.14
C LEU A 59 -3.40 -0.16 10.06
N ARG A 60 -2.84 0.03 8.86
CA ARG A 60 -1.56 0.75 8.66
C ARG A 60 -1.58 2.19 9.20
N PRO A 61 -2.65 2.98 9.02
CA PRO A 61 -2.83 4.26 9.72
C PRO A 61 -2.96 4.11 11.25
N LEU A 62 -3.67 3.09 11.73
CA LEU A 62 -3.92 2.85 13.16
C LEU A 62 -2.62 2.53 13.93
N HIS A 63 -1.70 1.79 13.31
CA HIS A 63 -0.36 1.52 13.87
C HIS A 63 0.46 2.80 14.04
N LYS A 64 0.39 3.74 13.09
CA LYS A 64 1.07 5.04 13.20
C LYS A 64 0.48 5.94 14.30
N ILE A 65 -0.78 5.73 14.67
CA ILE A 65 -1.52 6.54 15.67
C ILE A 65 -1.46 5.91 17.07
N GLY A 66 -0.79 4.75 17.25
CA GLY A 66 -0.54 4.18 18.58
C GLY A 66 -1.79 3.59 19.27
N MET A 67 -2.81 3.17 18.51
CA MET A 67 -4.05 2.59 19.06
C MET A 67 -4.19 1.09 18.75
N ILE A 68 -3.10 0.31 18.85
CA ILE A 68 -3.19 -1.16 18.81
C ILE A 68 -3.38 -1.71 20.23
N SER A 69 -4.45 -1.27 20.88
CA SER A 69 -4.90 -1.84 22.15
C SER A 69 -6.33 -2.32 21.95
N LYS A 70 -6.48 -3.63 21.71
CA LYS A 70 -7.74 -4.38 21.55
C LYS A 70 -8.46 -4.22 20.20
N ILE A 71 -8.07 -5.03 19.23
CA ILE A 71 -9.05 -5.64 18.33
C ILE A 71 -9.08 -7.13 18.70
N GLN A 72 -10.08 -7.52 19.48
CA GLN A 72 -10.33 -8.92 19.82
C GLN A 72 -10.85 -9.62 18.57
N PHE A 73 -10.11 -10.63 18.12
CA PHE A 73 -10.57 -11.57 17.11
C PHE A 73 -11.72 -12.38 17.71
N LEU A 74 -12.90 -12.32 17.10
CA LEU A 74 -13.92 -13.35 17.24
C LEU A 74 -13.70 -14.33 16.08
N PRO A 75 -13.06 -15.48 16.29
CA PRO A 75 -13.13 -16.55 15.33
C PRO A 75 -14.50 -17.19 15.55
N ASN A 76 -15.40 -17.02 14.59
CA ASN A 76 -16.54 -17.90 14.50
C ASN A 76 -16.78 -18.20 13.02
N TRP A 77 -16.35 -19.43 12.68
CA TRP A 77 -16.66 -20.25 11.52
C TRP A 77 -15.81 -19.97 10.27
#